data_AF-A0A1Q7NFL8-F1
#
_entry.id   AF-A0A1Q7NFL8-F1
#
_cell.length_a   1.000
_cell.length_b   1.000
_cell.length_c   1.000
_cell.angle_alpha   90.00
_cell.angle_beta   90.00
_cell.angle_gamma   90.00
#
_symmetry.space_group_name_H-M   'P 1'
#
loop_
_entity.id
_entity.type
_entity.pdbx_description
1 polymer ?
#
loop_
_entity_poly.entity_id
_entity_poly.type
_entity_poly.pdbx_seq_one_letter_code
_entity_poly.pdbx_strand_id
1 'polypeptide(L)'
;MNRRLFSKTCATVTIVIVGVFASIPAKPQKEWEVADANVRRLQPRAFAQLPVNILQYLDAHRCTIPQYYADGRPHNVIRGEFARRGQPDWAVLCSRKKVSSILVFWKGDVRKRSEIARFADKNFLQVVGGGIDFSRTILSVDKKYILDHYRAYGGPKPPPINHQGIDDGFMGKGSVVRYFARGHWLRLQGAD
;
A
#
# COMPACT_ATOMS: atom_id res chain seq x y z
N MET A 1 -33.20 44.82 -66.07
CA MET A 1 -34.54 45.34 -65.74
C MET A 1 -35.20 44.36 -64.76
N ASN A 2 -35.66 44.89 -63.61
CA ASN A 2 -36.65 44.35 -62.67
C ASN A 2 -36.49 42.98 -61.97
N ARG A 3 -36.02 43.09 -60.71
CA ARG A 3 -36.63 42.63 -59.45
C ARG A 3 -37.79 41.61 -59.54
N ARG A 4 -37.71 40.57 -58.72
CA ARG A 4 -38.66 40.33 -57.60
C ARG A 4 -38.10 39.29 -56.62
N LEU A 5 -37.97 39.71 -55.36
CA LEU A 5 -37.80 38.86 -54.19
C LEU A 5 -39.01 37.94 -54.04
N PHE A 6 -38.77 36.67 -53.69
CA PHE A 6 -39.71 35.89 -52.91
C PHE A 6 -38.99 35.34 -51.68
N SER A 7 -39.39 35.90 -50.54
CA SER A 7 -39.07 35.43 -49.20
C SER A 7 -39.57 33.99 -49.02
N LYS A 8 -38.67 33.08 -48.63
CA LYS A 8 -39.04 31.80 -48.03
C LYS A 8 -38.34 31.69 -46.69
N THR A 9 -39.05 32.12 -45.65
CA THR A 9 -38.75 31.81 -44.27
C THR A 9 -38.79 30.28 -44.11
N CYS A 10 -37.63 29.65 -43.94
CA CYS A 10 -37.55 28.24 -43.54
C CYS A 10 -37.07 28.22 -42.10
N ALA A 11 -37.99 27.90 -41.19
CA ALA A 11 -37.76 27.86 -39.76
C ALA A 11 -36.66 26.86 -39.41
N THR A 12 -35.66 27.32 -38.66
CA THR A 12 -34.61 26.48 -38.09
C THR A 12 -35.24 25.63 -36.98
N VAL A 13 -35.40 24.33 -37.21
CA VAL A 13 -35.83 23.37 -36.18
C VAL A 13 -34.61 23.04 -35.33
N THR A 14 -34.50 23.66 -34.15
CA THR A 14 -33.51 23.28 -33.14
C THR A 14 -33.98 21.99 -32.46
N ILE A 15 -33.45 20.85 -32.89
CA ILE A 15 -33.64 19.58 -32.18
C ILE A 15 -32.82 19.66 -30.89
N VAL A 16 -33.48 19.91 -29.77
CA VAL A 16 -32.88 19.76 -28.44
C VAL A 16 -32.81 18.26 -28.16
N ILE A 17 -31.65 17.65 -28.41
CA ILE A 17 -31.38 16.28 -27.95
C ILE A 17 -31.22 16.37 -26.42
N VAL A 18 -32.31 16.14 -25.69
CA VAL A 18 -32.25 15.86 -24.25
C VAL A 18 -31.67 14.46 -24.10
N GLY A 19 -30.34 14.38 -24.08
CA GLY A 19 -29.64 13.15 -23.75
C GLY A 19 -29.91 12.79 -22.29
N VAL A 20 -30.77 11.81 -22.06
CA VAL A 20 -30.92 11.18 -20.74
C VAL A 20 -29.63 10.41 -20.48
N PHE A 21 -28.68 11.03 -19.77
CA PHE A 21 -27.53 10.32 -19.22
C PHE A 21 -28.05 9.42 -18.10
N ALA A 22 -28.22 8.13 -18.40
CA ALA A 22 -28.46 7.13 -17.37
C ALA A 22 -27.21 7.01 -16.49
N SER A 23 -27.29 7.47 -15.26
CA SER A 23 -26.23 7.33 -14.25
C SER A 23 -26.03 5.85 -13.93
N ILE A 24 -24.84 5.31 -14.21
CA ILE A 24 -24.45 3.98 -13.71
C ILE A 24 -24.46 4.03 -12.17
N PRO A 25 -25.08 3.07 -11.46
CA PRO A 25 -25.26 3.15 -10.01
C PRO A 25 -23.92 3.17 -9.27
N ALA A 26 -23.73 4.13 -8.36
CA ALA A 26 -22.55 4.36 -7.52
C ALA A 26 -22.26 3.26 -6.47
N LYS A 27 -22.92 2.11 -6.57
CA LYS A 27 -22.90 1.05 -5.55
C LYS A 27 -21.51 0.43 -5.35
N PRO A 28 -20.74 0.09 -6.41
CA PRO A 28 -19.41 -0.48 -6.23
C PRO A 28 -18.48 0.48 -5.47
N GLN A 29 -18.41 1.75 -5.89
CA GLN A 29 -17.55 2.76 -5.28
C GLN A 29 -17.82 2.94 -3.78
N LYS A 30 -19.11 2.93 -3.38
CA LYS A 30 -19.51 3.04 -1.99
C LYS A 30 -19.05 1.84 -1.15
N GLU A 31 -19.09 0.62 -1.70
CA GLU A 31 -18.64 -0.59 -1.00
C GLU A 31 -17.13 -0.56 -0.71
N TRP A 32 -16.32 -0.10 -1.67
CA TRP A 32 -14.86 0.07 -1.48
C TRP A 32 -14.52 1.16 -0.46
N GLU A 33 -15.26 2.27 -0.43
CA GLU A 33 -15.06 3.33 0.55
C GLU A 33 -15.41 2.89 1.97
N VAL A 34 -16.48 2.11 2.11
CA VAL A 34 -16.87 1.48 3.37
C VAL A 34 -15.81 0.47 3.81
N ALA A 35 -15.30 -0.35 2.90
CA ALA A 35 -14.22 -1.29 3.20
C ALA A 35 -12.94 -0.59 3.68
N ASP A 36 -12.51 0.49 3.01
CA ASP A 36 -11.36 1.29 3.42
C ASP A 36 -11.53 1.90 4.82
N ALA A 37 -12.74 2.38 5.13
CA ALA A 37 -13.08 2.86 6.46
C ALA A 37 -13.01 1.76 7.52
N ASN A 38 -13.43 0.54 7.17
CA ASN A 38 -13.57 -0.59 8.09
C ASN A 38 -12.34 -1.52 8.17
N VAL A 39 -11.25 -1.22 7.44
CA VAL A 39 -9.99 -1.97 7.58
C VAL A 39 -9.63 -2.11 9.05
N ARG A 40 -9.41 -3.37 9.48
CA ARG A 40 -9.01 -3.69 10.84
C ARG A 40 -7.62 -3.13 11.10
N ARG A 41 -7.52 -2.17 12.02
CA ARG A 41 -6.24 -1.57 12.44
C ARG A 41 -6.06 -1.78 13.94
N LEU A 42 -4.97 -2.45 14.30
CA LEU A 42 -4.65 -2.70 15.70
C LEU A 42 -3.87 -1.52 16.29
N GLN A 43 -4.07 -1.27 17.58
CA GLN A 43 -3.25 -0.32 18.33
C GLN A 43 -1.85 -0.93 18.58
N PRO A 44 -0.78 -0.10 18.71
CA PRO A 44 0.58 -0.58 18.99
C PRO A 44 0.67 -1.53 20.19
N ARG A 45 -0.12 -1.30 21.24
CA ARG A 45 -0.20 -2.18 22.43
C ARG A 45 -0.63 -3.63 22.16
N ALA A 46 -1.19 -3.93 20.98
CA ALA A 46 -1.52 -5.31 20.59
C ALA A 46 -0.27 -6.14 20.24
N PHE A 47 0.91 -5.52 20.16
CA PHE A 47 2.17 -6.14 19.76
C PHE A 47 3.16 -6.14 20.93
N ALA A 48 3.03 -7.14 21.80
CA ALA A 48 3.83 -7.25 23.03
C ALA A 48 5.35 -7.33 22.77
N GLN A 49 5.76 -7.71 21.56
CA GLN A 49 7.17 -7.76 21.16
C GLN A 49 7.81 -6.38 20.96
N LEU A 50 7.03 -5.31 20.82
CA LEU A 50 7.56 -3.98 20.58
C LEU A 50 8.31 -3.44 21.81
N PRO A 51 9.52 -2.89 21.64
CA PRO A 51 10.18 -2.10 22.66
C PRO A 51 9.29 -0.93 23.12
N VAL A 52 9.29 -0.65 24.43
CA VAL A 52 8.43 0.38 25.05
C VAL A 52 8.58 1.75 24.38
N ASN A 53 9.81 2.14 24.03
CA ASN A 53 10.08 3.41 23.36
C ASN A 53 9.45 3.49 21.97
N ILE A 54 9.46 2.40 21.19
CA ILE A 54 8.79 2.32 19.89
C ILE A 54 7.28 2.37 20.07
N LEU A 55 6.72 1.62 21.02
CA LEU A 55 5.29 1.64 21.33
C LEU A 55 4.81 3.07 21.64
N GLN A 56 5.49 3.76 22.57
CA GLN A 56 5.17 5.14 22.94
C GLN A 56 5.29 6.10 21.74
N TYR A 57 6.32 5.92 20.90
CA TYR A 57 6.47 6.69 19.67
C TYR A 57 5.27 6.49 18.74
N LEU A 58 4.88 5.25 18.48
CA LEU A 58 3.76 4.93 17.59
C LEU A 58 2.43 5.52 18.13
N ASP A 59 2.16 5.40 19.42
CA ASP A 59 0.98 5.97 20.08
C ASP A 59 0.96 7.50 19.97
N ALA A 60 2.07 8.16 20.30
CA ALA A 60 2.21 9.63 20.20
C ALA A 60 2.00 10.14 18.76
N HIS A 61 2.31 9.32 17.76
CA HIS A 61 2.15 9.65 16.35
C HIS A 61 0.84 9.12 15.75
N ARG A 62 -0.11 8.68 16.60
CA ARG A 62 -1.44 8.16 16.20
C ARG A 62 -1.34 7.06 15.14
N CYS A 63 -0.32 6.22 15.27
CA CYS A 63 -0.10 5.12 14.38
C CYS A 63 -1.01 3.95 14.76
N THR A 64 -1.70 3.39 13.76
CA THR A 64 -2.37 2.10 13.91
C THR A 64 -1.81 1.13 12.88
N ILE A 65 -1.86 -0.18 13.15
CA ILE A 65 -1.18 -1.18 12.34
C ILE A 65 -2.27 -1.95 11.57
N PRO A 66 -2.45 -1.69 10.27
CA PRO A 66 -3.50 -2.33 9.49
C PRO A 66 -3.21 -3.82 9.35
N GLN A 67 -4.26 -4.62 9.31
CA GLN A 67 -4.19 -6.06 9.28
C GLN A 67 -4.81 -6.61 8.00
N TYR A 68 -4.17 -7.60 7.39
CA TYR A 68 -4.78 -8.45 6.37
C TYR A 68 -5.73 -9.47 6.99
N TYR A 69 -6.62 -10.00 6.14
CA TYR A 69 -7.49 -11.14 6.42
C TYR A 69 -6.64 -12.41 6.62
N ALA A 70 -6.17 -12.61 7.84
CA ALA A 70 -5.26 -13.69 8.24
C ALA A 70 -5.94 -14.66 9.22
N ASP A 71 -5.19 -15.65 9.69
CA ASP A 71 -5.49 -16.58 10.80
C ASP A 71 -5.74 -15.90 12.18
N GLY A 72 -6.05 -14.61 12.20
CA GLY A 72 -6.32 -13.81 13.39
C GLY A 72 -5.07 -13.27 14.08
N ARG A 73 -3.86 -13.73 13.73
CA ARG A 73 -2.64 -13.31 14.42
C ARG A 73 -2.24 -11.87 14.05
N PRO A 74 -1.85 -11.03 15.04
CA PRO A 74 -1.29 -9.72 14.76
C PRO A 74 -0.02 -9.83 13.91
N HIS A 75 0.02 -9.09 12.81
CA HIS A 75 1.15 -9.04 11.89
C HIS A 75 1.43 -7.57 11.50
N ASN A 76 2.33 -7.35 10.54
CA ASN A 76 2.78 -6.01 10.12
C ASN A 76 3.64 -5.26 11.17
N VAL A 77 4.21 -6.02 12.12
CA VAL A 77 5.31 -5.63 13.00
C VAL A 77 6.37 -6.72 12.90
N ILE A 78 7.54 -6.39 12.35
CA ILE A 78 8.61 -7.34 12.09
C ILE A 78 9.94 -6.86 12.68
N ARG A 79 10.77 -7.83 13.04
CA ARG A 79 12.16 -7.63 13.45
C ARG A 79 13.07 -8.24 12.39
N GLY A 80 14.19 -7.59 12.11
CA GLY A 80 15.17 -8.12 11.16
C GLY A 80 16.45 -7.31 11.13
N GLU A 81 17.41 -7.77 10.35
CA GLU A 81 18.68 -7.11 10.12
C GLU A 81 18.61 -6.27 8.83
N PHE A 82 17.94 -5.13 8.89
CA PHE A 82 17.57 -4.37 7.70
C PHE A 82 18.63 -3.36 7.27
N ALA A 83 19.47 -2.85 8.18
CA ALA A 83 20.54 -1.93 7.80
C ALA A 83 21.82 -2.65 7.37
N ARG A 84 22.13 -3.74 8.08
CA ARG A 84 23.34 -4.56 7.93
C ARG A 84 23.27 -5.80 8.81
N ARG A 85 24.10 -6.78 8.48
CA ARG A 85 24.22 -8.03 9.24
C ARG A 85 24.60 -7.77 10.71
N GLY A 86 23.98 -8.52 11.61
CA GLY A 86 24.19 -8.44 13.06
C GLY A 86 23.55 -7.22 13.75
N GLN A 87 22.86 -6.35 13.01
CA GLN A 87 22.15 -5.22 13.61
C GLN A 87 20.64 -5.52 13.68
N PRO A 88 20.05 -5.73 14.87
CA PRO A 88 18.61 -5.90 14.97
C PRO A 88 17.89 -4.55 14.80
N ASP A 89 16.95 -4.51 13.88
CA ASP A 89 16.09 -3.38 13.56
C ASP A 89 14.62 -3.79 13.68
N TRP A 90 13.73 -2.79 13.80
CA TRP A 90 12.28 -2.99 13.79
C TRP A 90 11.66 -2.33 12.58
N ALA A 91 10.68 -2.98 11.95
CA ALA A 91 9.85 -2.36 10.93
C ALA A 91 8.36 -2.54 11.25
N VAL A 92 7.59 -1.47 11.08
CA VAL A 92 6.17 -1.40 11.41
C VAL A 92 5.42 -0.80 10.23
N LEU A 93 4.40 -1.49 9.72
CA LEU A 93 3.47 -0.88 8.77
C LEU A 93 2.52 0.03 9.54
N CYS A 94 2.78 1.33 9.43
CA CYS A 94 2.07 2.35 10.19
C CYS A 94 1.02 3.04 9.32
N SER A 95 -0.25 2.84 9.62
CA SER A 95 -1.37 3.57 9.02
C SER A 95 -1.77 4.77 9.88
N ARG A 96 -1.80 5.95 9.24
CA ARG A 96 -2.30 7.21 9.80
C ARG A 96 -3.29 7.80 8.81
N LYS A 97 -4.54 8.00 9.24
CA LYS A 97 -5.61 8.55 8.38
C LYS A 97 -5.73 7.78 7.04
N LYS A 98 -5.76 6.44 7.10
CA LYS A 98 -5.90 5.54 5.94
C LYS A 98 -4.75 5.60 4.92
N VAL A 99 -3.58 6.06 5.35
CA VAL A 99 -2.35 6.05 4.56
C VAL A 99 -1.29 5.31 5.36
N SER A 100 -0.78 4.21 4.79
CA SER A 100 0.25 3.37 5.42
C SER A 100 1.63 3.60 4.84
N SER A 101 2.61 3.62 5.73
CA SER A 101 4.04 3.70 5.43
C SER A 101 4.80 2.71 6.31
N ILE A 102 5.90 2.15 5.82
CA ILE A 102 6.77 1.30 6.62
C ILE A 102 7.72 2.20 7.40
N LEU A 103 7.60 2.19 8.74
CA LEU A 103 8.53 2.85 9.64
C LEU A 103 9.62 1.85 10.05
N VAL A 104 10.87 2.15 9.76
CA VAL A 104 12.02 1.32 10.13
C VAL A 104 12.81 2.03 11.22
N PHE A 105 12.93 1.41 12.39
CA PHE A 105 13.64 1.92 13.57
C PHE A 105 14.99 1.23 13.70
N TRP A 106 16.06 1.96 13.37
CA TRP A 106 17.42 1.44 13.35
C TRP A 106 17.92 1.19 14.77
N LYS A 107 18.36 -0.04 15.07
CA LYS A 107 18.73 -0.47 16.44
C LYS A 107 17.62 -0.23 17.48
N GLY A 108 16.37 -0.10 17.04
CA GLY A 108 15.25 0.29 17.89
C GLY A 108 15.29 1.72 18.44
N ASP A 109 16.12 2.63 17.89
CA ASP A 109 16.17 4.04 18.29
C ASP A 109 15.12 4.86 17.50
N VAL A 110 14.14 5.42 18.18
CA VAL A 110 13.06 6.23 17.59
C VAL A 110 13.55 7.52 16.90
N ARG A 111 14.75 7.99 17.23
CA ARG A 111 15.38 9.15 16.59
C ARG A 111 16.09 8.78 15.29
N LYS A 112 16.48 7.50 15.14
CA LYS A 112 17.15 6.97 13.95
C LYS A 112 16.17 6.08 13.21
N ARG A 113 15.38 6.68 12.33
CA ARG A 113 14.33 5.98 11.60
C ARG A 113 14.26 6.34 10.12
N SER A 114 13.67 5.45 9.33
CA SER A 114 13.25 5.73 7.95
C SER A 114 11.74 5.56 7.82
N GLU A 115 11.11 6.35 6.97
CA GLU A 115 9.73 6.15 6.52
C GLU A 115 9.79 5.87 5.01
N ILE A 116 9.30 4.71 4.58
CA ILE A 116 9.31 4.28 3.18
C ILE A 116 7.93 3.77 2.75
N ALA A 117 7.75 3.60 1.43
CA ALA A 117 6.62 2.87 0.86
C ALA A 117 5.25 3.42 1.35
N ARG A 118 5.09 4.75 1.27
CA ARG A 118 3.88 5.45 1.67
C ARG A 118 2.81 5.33 0.59
N PHE A 119 1.68 4.71 0.92
CA PHE A 119 0.56 4.48 0.00
C PHE A 119 -0.78 4.62 0.73
N ALA A 120 -1.84 4.95 -0.01
CA ALA A 120 -3.20 4.89 0.53
C ALA A 120 -3.58 3.42 0.81
N ASP A 121 -4.22 3.17 1.96
CA ASP A 121 -4.61 1.81 2.36
C ASP A 121 -5.55 1.17 1.35
N LYS A 122 -6.44 1.97 0.74
CA LYS A 122 -7.35 1.55 -0.33
C LYS A 122 -6.66 0.88 -1.54
N ASN A 123 -5.38 1.17 -1.78
CA ASN A 123 -4.61 0.56 -2.88
C ASN A 123 -4.31 -0.93 -2.65
N PHE A 124 -4.51 -1.41 -1.42
CA PHE A 124 -4.30 -2.79 -1.01
C PHE A 124 -5.60 -3.45 -0.55
N LEU A 125 -6.76 -2.89 -0.95
CA LEU A 125 -8.03 -3.57 -0.81
C LEU A 125 -8.23 -4.54 -1.97
N GLN A 126 -8.84 -5.68 -1.69
CA GLN A 126 -9.29 -6.62 -2.72
C GLN A 126 -10.47 -7.45 -2.24
N VAL A 127 -11.13 -8.14 -3.18
CA VAL A 127 -12.17 -9.10 -2.85
C VAL A 127 -11.53 -10.38 -2.27
N VAL A 128 -11.89 -10.73 -1.04
CA VAL A 128 -11.44 -11.94 -0.31
C VAL A 128 -12.64 -12.55 0.41
N GLY A 129 -12.84 -13.87 0.30
CA GLY A 129 -13.82 -14.59 1.13
C GLY A 129 -15.27 -14.06 1.04
N GLY A 130 -15.66 -13.45 -0.08
CA GLY A 130 -17.00 -12.87 -0.27
C GLY A 130 -17.16 -11.42 0.17
N GLY A 131 -16.11 -10.75 0.66
CA GLY A 131 -16.09 -9.33 1.02
C GLY A 131 -14.89 -8.59 0.45
N ILE A 132 -14.77 -7.28 0.72
CA ILE A 132 -13.60 -6.46 0.38
C ILE A 132 -12.77 -6.27 1.64
N ASP A 133 -11.49 -6.64 1.61
CA ASP A 133 -10.60 -6.54 2.77
C ASP A 133 -9.19 -6.03 2.37
N PHE A 134 -8.46 -5.55 3.37
CA PHE A 134 -7.07 -5.12 3.27
C PHE A 134 -6.13 -6.31 3.13
N SER A 135 -5.06 -6.13 2.37
CA SER A 135 -4.16 -7.22 1.98
C SER A 135 -2.70 -6.81 1.84
N ARG A 136 -2.30 -5.68 2.45
CA ARG A 136 -0.88 -5.32 2.52
C ARG A 136 -0.18 -6.03 3.68
N THR A 137 0.98 -6.60 3.40
CA THR A 137 1.82 -7.28 4.39
C THR A 137 3.26 -6.82 4.33
N ILE A 138 3.94 -6.87 5.48
CA ILE A 138 5.40 -6.81 5.53
C ILE A 138 5.99 -8.05 6.18
N LEU A 139 7.06 -8.58 5.59
CA LEU A 139 7.80 -9.73 6.10
C LEU A 139 9.31 -9.46 6.06
N SER A 140 10.04 -9.97 7.07
CA SER A 140 11.50 -10.01 7.01
C SER A 140 11.92 -11.15 6.07
N VAL A 141 12.70 -10.84 5.04
CA VAL A 141 13.14 -11.83 4.05
C VAL A 141 14.65 -11.91 3.98
N ASP A 142 15.16 -13.10 3.74
CA ASP A 142 16.59 -13.39 3.72
C ASP A 142 17.18 -13.35 2.30
N LYS A 143 18.48 -13.63 2.24
CA LYS A 143 19.21 -13.74 0.98
C LYS A 143 18.60 -14.76 0.01
N LYS A 144 18.15 -15.90 0.53
CA LYS A 144 17.61 -16.97 -0.30
C LYS A 144 16.33 -16.49 -0.98
N TYR A 145 15.40 -15.93 -0.21
CA TYR A 145 14.17 -15.34 -0.74
C TYR A 145 14.46 -14.33 -1.85
N ILE A 146 15.33 -13.34 -1.59
CA ILE A 146 15.63 -12.28 -2.56
C ILE A 146 16.21 -12.83 -3.86
N LEU A 147 17.16 -13.77 -3.77
CA LEU A 147 17.81 -14.33 -4.94
C LEU A 147 16.92 -15.31 -5.70
N ASP A 148 16.08 -16.08 -5.01
CA ASP A 148 15.15 -17.00 -5.65
C ASP A 148 14.08 -16.24 -6.44
N HIS A 149 13.53 -15.15 -5.88
CA HIS A 149 12.54 -14.31 -6.55
C HIS A 149 13.14 -13.56 -7.75
N TYR A 150 14.37 -13.06 -7.64
CA TYR A 150 15.09 -12.51 -8.79
C TYR A 150 15.29 -13.55 -9.90
N ARG A 151 15.62 -14.80 -9.57
CA ARG A 151 15.80 -15.87 -10.58
C ARG A 151 14.48 -16.28 -11.23
N ALA A 152 13.40 -16.33 -10.44
CA ALA A 152 12.09 -16.74 -10.93
C ALA A 152 11.44 -15.69 -11.83
N TYR A 153 11.51 -14.40 -11.44
CA TYR A 153 10.74 -13.33 -12.06
C TYR A 153 11.59 -12.27 -12.78
N GLY A 154 12.91 -12.29 -12.60
CA GLY A 154 13.83 -11.37 -13.26
C GLY A 154 13.93 -10.00 -12.58
N GLY A 155 14.00 -8.94 -13.40
CA GLY A 155 14.20 -7.55 -12.95
C GLY A 155 15.68 -7.12 -12.87
N PRO A 156 15.97 -5.94 -12.29
CA PRO A 156 17.34 -5.48 -12.13
C PRO A 156 18.15 -6.42 -11.22
N LYS A 157 19.39 -6.73 -11.63
CA LYS A 157 20.29 -7.57 -10.86
C LYS A 157 20.47 -7.00 -9.43
N PRO A 158 20.19 -7.78 -8.37
CA PRO A 158 20.36 -7.33 -7.00
C PRO A 158 21.83 -7.01 -6.69
N PRO A 159 22.11 -6.06 -5.78
CA PRO A 159 23.45 -5.89 -5.23
C PRO A 159 23.84 -7.14 -4.41
N PRO A 160 25.09 -7.22 -3.91
CA PRO A 160 25.45 -8.24 -2.93
C PRO A 160 24.49 -8.25 -1.74
N ILE A 161 23.78 -9.36 -1.57
CA ILE A 161 22.82 -9.54 -0.48
C ILE A 161 23.57 -10.13 0.72
N ASN A 162 23.74 -9.31 1.76
CA ASN A 162 24.49 -9.66 2.96
C ASN A 162 23.71 -9.45 4.27
N HIS A 163 22.47 -8.98 4.20
CA HIS A 163 21.55 -8.82 5.31
C HIS A 163 20.10 -8.99 4.83
N GLN A 164 19.12 -8.82 5.71
CA GLN A 164 17.70 -9.06 5.40
C GLN A 164 17.08 -7.88 4.65
N GLY A 165 16.09 -8.16 3.82
CA GLY A 165 15.19 -7.16 3.24
C GLY A 165 13.83 -7.16 3.94
N ILE A 166 12.98 -6.21 3.54
CA ILE A 166 11.56 -6.18 3.90
C ILE A 166 10.76 -6.49 2.64
N ASP A 167 10.08 -7.62 2.59
CA ASP A 167 9.09 -7.88 1.55
C ASP A 167 7.83 -7.07 1.84
N ASP A 168 7.46 -6.16 0.93
CA ASP A 168 6.28 -5.28 0.99
C ASP A 168 5.25 -5.81 -0.02
N GLY A 169 4.34 -6.64 0.49
CA GLY A 169 3.45 -7.48 -0.32
C GLY A 169 2.02 -6.98 -0.41
N PHE A 170 1.40 -7.28 -1.54
CA PHE A 170 -0.04 -7.34 -1.73
C PHE A 170 -0.42 -8.82 -1.86
N MET A 171 -1.01 -9.38 -0.79
CA MET A 171 -1.29 -10.81 -0.67
C MET A 171 -2.04 -11.37 -1.88
N GLY A 172 -1.51 -12.43 -2.48
CA GLY A 172 -2.10 -13.07 -3.66
C GLY A 172 -1.99 -12.27 -4.97
N LYS A 173 -1.22 -11.17 -4.98
CA LYS A 173 -1.02 -10.31 -6.16
C LYS A 173 0.43 -10.12 -6.53
N GLY A 174 1.30 -9.88 -5.55
CA GLY A 174 2.73 -9.65 -5.78
C GLY A 174 3.37 -8.82 -4.67
N SER A 175 4.68 -8.61 -4.74
CA SER A 175 5.42 -7.86 -3.73
C SER A 175 6.66 -7.17 -4.29
N VAL A 176 7.19 -6.24 -3.49
CA VAL A 176 8.49 -5.61 -3.75
C VAL A 176 9.36 -5.79 -2.51
N VAL A 177 10.58 -6.28 -2.70
CA VAL A 177 11.55 -6.28 -1.60
C VAL A 177 12.17 -4.89 -1.46
N ARG A 178 12.00 -4.28 -0.29
CA ARG A 178 12.71 -3.07 0.15
C ARG A 178 14.05 -3.50 0.76
N TYR A 179 15.16 -3.16 0.12
CA TYR A 179 16.50 -3.54 0.58
C TYR A 179 17.36 -2.30 0.81
N PHE A 180 17.96 -2.15 1.99
CA PHE A 180 18.78 -1.00 2.30
C PHE A 180 20.23 -1.26 1.88
N ALA A 181 20.78 -0.46 0.97
CA ALA A 181 22.17 -0.61 0.54
C ALA A 181 22.81 0.76 0.36
N ARG A 182 24.05 0.93 0.80
CA ARG A 182 24.83 2.17 0.57
C ARG A 182 24.05 3.44 0.95
N GLY A 183 23.34 3.41 2.08
CA GLY A 183 22.60 4.56 2.60
C GLY A 183 21.23 4.81 1.96
N HIS A 184 20.79 4.00 1.01
CA HIS A 184 19.51 4.18 0.30
C HIS A 184 18.66 2.92 0.26
N TRP A 185 17.35 3.12 0.14
CA TRP A 185 16.39 2.04 -0.06
C TRP A 185 16.27 1.70 -1.55
N LEU A 186 16.58 0.45 -1.87
CA LEU A 186 16.37 -0.15 -3.18
C LEU A 186 15.04 -0.89 -3.23
N ARG A 187 14.48 -0.97 -4.44
CA ARG A 187 13.38 -1.86 -4.78
C ARG A 187 13.95 -3.02 -5.55
N LEU A 188 13.89 -4.22 -4.98
CA LEU A 188 14.29 -5.46 -5.63
C LEU A 188 13.04 -6.26 -5.98
N GLN A 189 13.20 -7.21 -6.89
CA GLN A 189 12.14 -8.14 -7.28
C GLN A 189 11.63 -8.91 -6.07
N GLY A 190 10.31 -8.88 -5.86
CA GLY A 190 9.58 -9.73 -4.91
C GLY A 190 8.81 -10.81 -5.66
N ALA A 191 7.68 -11.24 -5.09
CA ALA A 191 6.74 -12.13 -5.75
C ALA A 191 5.98 -11.41 -6.88
N ASP A 192 5.66 -12.15 -7.94
CA ASP A 192 4.82 -11.75 -9.07
C ASP A 192 3.96 -12.95 -9.49
#